data_AF-A0A836SGW0-F1
#
_entry.id   AF-A0A836SGW0-F1
#
_cell.length_a   1.000
_cell.length_b   1.000
_cell.length_c   1.000
_cell.angle_alpha   90.00
_cell.angle_beta   90.00
_cell.angle_gamma   90.00
#
_symmetry.space_group_name_H-M   'P 1'
#
loop_
_entity.id
_entity.type
_entity.pdbx_description
1 polymer ?
#
loop_
_entity_poly.entity_id
_entity_poly.type
_entity_poly.pdbx_seq_one_letter_code
_entity_poly.pdbx_strand_id
1 'polypeptide(L)'
;MGSCQYRDKILDYRLGLLDAGDEKAFQVHLESCPICRKELQVESEIDKELSAELEPGAIEHLVIARLRLLKSADPATSLFELIRMGIYAAASIIGGFVILPIILKIPYKVLSLDFSIFSQLGNYLNTFINTHIIIIGLVGVLFLISSTILSLRIIRE
;
A
#
# COMPACT_ATOMS: atom_id res chain seq x y z
N MET A 1 0.92 12.85 46.88
CA MET A 1 -0.12 11.99 46.28
C MET A 1 -0.92 12.86 45.34
N GLY A 2 -0.46 13.02 44.10
CA GLY A 2 -1.16 13.79 43.07
C GLY A 2 -1.75 12.82 42.07
N SER A 3 -3.08 12.72 42.02
CA SER A 3 -3.78 12.03 40.94
C SER A 3 -3.48 12.77 39.64
N CYS A 4 -3.04 12.04 38.62
CA CYS A 4 -2.92 12.63 37.28
C CYS A 4 -4.31 13.11 36.82
N GLN A 5 -4.39 14.30 36.22
CA GLN A 5 -5.65 14.85 35.68
C GLN A 5 -6.24 13.99 34.55
N TYR A 6 -5.40 13.19 33.90
CA TYR A 6 -5.80 12.34 32.77
C TYR A 6 -6.24 10.93 33.17
N ARG A 7 -6.27 10.63 34.48
CA ARG A 7 -6.64 9.30 34.98
C ARG A 7 -8.01 8.84 34.48
N ASP A 8 -8.99 9.73 34.50
CA ASP A 8 -10.36 9.39 34.12
C ASP A 8 -10.51 9.10 32.62
N LYS A 9 -9.55 9.54 31.79
CA LYS A 9 -9.55 9.31 30.33
C LYS A 9 -8.91 7.97 29.92
N ILE A 10 -8.36 7.19 30.85
CA ILE A 10 -7.67 5.93 30.55
C ILE A 10 -8.63 4.90 29.94
N LEU A 11 -9.84 4.77 30.52
CA LEU A 11 -10.86 3.84 30.03
C LEU A 11 -11.39 4.27 28.66
N ASP A 12 -11.69 5.54 28.49
CA ASP A 12 -12.17 6.09 27.21
C ASP A 12 -11.14 5.88 26.09
N TYR A 13 -9.85 6.06 26.39
CA TYR A 13 -8.76 5.76 25.46
C TYR A 13 -8.72 4.28 25.08
N ARG A 14 -8.82 3.38 26.06
CA ARG A 14 -8.77 1.92 25.84
C ARG A 14 -9.95 1.43 25.00
N LEU A 15 -11.14 1.98 25.23
CA LEU A 15 -12.36 1.63 24.52
C LEU A 15 -12.51 2.35 23.16
N GLY A 16 -11.58 3.24 22.80
CA GLY A 16 -11.64 4.01 21.56
C GLY A 16 -12.79 5.03 21.53
N LEU A 17 -13.19 5.55 22.70
CA LEU A 17 -14.27 6.51 22.86
C LEU A 17 -13.80 7.98 22.86
N LEU A 18 -12.49 8.22 22.86
CA LEU A 18 -11.95 9.58 22.77
C LEU A 18 -12.04 10.14 21.36
N ASP A 19 -12.35 11.43 21.26
CA ASP A 19 -12.25 12.17 20.01
C ASP A 19 -10.80 12.20 19.51
N ALA A 20 -10.61 12.26 18.18
CA ALA A 20 -9.28 12.20 17.56
C ALA A 20 -8.28 13.29 18.03
N GLY A 21 -8.78 14.42 18.53
CA GLY A 21 -7.94 15.46 19.14
C GLY A 21 -7.44 15.10 20.53
N ASP A 22 -8.34 14.54 21.35
CA ASP A 22 -8.06 14.12 22.72
C ASP A 22 -7.21 12.86 22.77
N GLU A 23 -7.39 11.94 21.82
CA GLU A 23 -6.57 10.74 21.68
C GLU A 23 -5.10 11.10 21.47
N LYS A 24 -4.80 12.05 20.58
CA LYS A 24 -3.43 12.52 20.33
C LYS A 24 -2.83 13.21 21.55
N ALA A 25 -3.59 14.06 22.22
CA ALA A 25 -3.14 14.73 23.44
C ALA A 25 -2.83 13.71 24.56
N PHE A 26 -3.65 12.67 24.67
CA PHE A 26 -3.48 11.60 25.63
C PHE A 26 -2.28 10.69 25.29
N GLN A 27 -2.03 10.40 24.02
CA GLN A 27 -0.82 9.68 23.59
C GLN A 27 0.47 10.41 24.00
N VAL A 28 0.55 11.73 23.75
CA VAL A 28 1.68 12.55 24.19
C VAL A 28 1.82 12.53 25.72
N HIS A 29 0.70 12.51 26.44
CA HIS A 29 0.71 12.37 27.89
C HIS A 29 1.25 11.01 28.35
N LEU A 30 0.88 9.90 27.71
CA LEU A 30 1.36 8.56 28.04
C LEU A 30 2.88 8.39 27.86
N GLU A 31 3.49 9.14 26.93
CA GLU A 31 4.94 9.15 26.75
C GLU A 31 5.67 9.77 27.95
N SER A 32 5.06 10.78 28.58
CA SER A 32 5.66 11.56 29.69
C SER A 32 5.25 11.08 31.09
N CYS A 33 4.07 10.47 31.26
CA CYS A 33 3.56 10.08 32.57
C CYS A 33 3.69 8.57 32.85
N PRO A 34 4.57 8.15 33.77
CA PRO A 34 4.73 6.74 34.11
C PRO A 34 3.54 6.17 34.91
N ILE A 35 2.78 7.01 35.61
CA ILE A 35 1.63 6.58 36.41
C ILE A 35 0.51 6.11 35.50
N CYS A 36 0.10 6.94 34.53
CA CYS A 36 -0.96 6.58 33.57
C CYS A 36 -0.57 5.40 32.69
N ARG A 37 0.72 5.24 32.35
CA ARG A 37 1.21 4.05 31.64
C ARG A 37 1.02 2.77 32.45
N LYS A 38 1.33 2.82 33.75
CA LYS A 38 1.16 1.67 34.65
C LYS A 38 -0.32 1.33 34.82
N GLU A 39 -1.18 2.33 34.99
CA GLU A 39 -2.64 2.10 35.08
C GLU A 39 -3.20 1.51 33.78
N LEU A 40 -2.80 2.02 32.61
CA LEU A 40 -3.20 1.45 31.33
C LEU A 40 -2.76 -0.02 31.17
N GLN A 41 -1.57 -0.36 31.68
CA GLN A 41 -1.11 -1.75 31.71
C GLN A 41 -1.99 -2.63 32.61
N VAL A 42 -2.32 -2.16 33.80
CA VAL A 42 -3.23 -2.89 34.72
C VAL A 42 -4.58 -3.14 34.06
N GLU A 43 -5.17 -2.12 33.42
CA GLU A 43 -6.42 -2.30 32.67
C GLU A 43 -6.29 -3.33 31.56
N SER A 44 -5.16 -3.36 30.84
CA SER A 44 -4.92 -4.37 29.80
C SER A 44 -4.77 -5.80 30.33
N GLU A 45 -4.23 -5.95 31.54
CA GLU A 45 -4.10 -7.24 32.22
C GLU A 45 -5.46 -7.72 32.73
N ILE A 46 -6.25 -6.82 33.33
CA ILE A 46 -7.64 -7.09 33.74
C ILE A 46 -8.47 -7.52 32.53
N ASP A 47 -8.41 -6.77 31.44
CA ASP A 47 -9.12 -7.07 30.19
C ASP A 47 -8.74 -8.45 29.65
N LYS A 48 -7.45 -8.81 29.69
CA LYS A 48 -6.98 -10.14 29.30
C LYS A 48 -7.50 -11.26 30.20
N GLU A 49 -7.58 -11.04 31.51
CA GLU A 49 -8.12 -12.01 32.46
C GLU A 49 -9.65 -12.14 32.37
N LEU A 50 -10.35 -11.04 32.07
CA LEU A 50 -11.80 -11.01 31.89
C LEU A 50 -12.24 -11.45 30.49
N SER A 51 -11.37 -11.33 29.49
CA SER A 51 -11.57 -11.85 28.14
C SER A 51 -11.58 -13.37 28.19
N ALA A 52 -12.75 -13.95 28.37
CA ALA A 52 -12.94 -15.38 28.14
C ALA A 52 -12.65 -15.69 26.67
N GLU A 53 -11.90 -16.75 26.40
CA GLU A 53 -11.91 -17.38 25.06
C GLU A 53 -13.35 -17.84 24.80
N LEU A 54 -14.10 -17.03 24.06
CA LEU A 54 -15.43 -17.39 23.62
C LEU A 54 -15.27 -18.49 22.59
N GLU A 55 -15.75 -19.70 22.92
CA GLU A 55 -15.90 -20.74 21.92
C GLU A 55 -16.85 -20.22 20.83
N PRO A 56 -16.48 -20.35 19.54
CA PRO A 56 -17.33 -19.87 18.47
C PRO A 56 -18.71 -20.51 18.56
N GLY A 57 -19.75 -19.69 18.53
CA GLY A 57 -21.13 -20.14 18.49
C GLY A 57 -21.46 -20.83 17.16
N ALA A 58 -22.67 -21.39 17.07
CA ALA A 58 -23.15 -22.07 15.87
C ALA A 58 -23.10 -21.18 14.61
N ILE A 59 -23.32 -19.87 14.76
CA ILE A 59 -23.27 -18.90 13.66
C ILE A 59 -21.83 -18.73 13.17
N GLU A 60 -20.87 -18.59 14.07
CA GLU A 60 -19.45 -18.39 13.72
C GLU A 60 -18.87 -19.62 13.03
N HIS A 61 -19.25 -20.82 13.47
CA HIS A 61 -18.90 -22.05 12.74
C HIS A 61 -19.42 -22.06 11.30
N LEU A 62 -20.64 -21.56 11.08
CA LEU A 62 -21.26 -21.48 9.75
C LEU A 62 -20.55 -20.44 8.86
N VAL A 63 -20.17 -19.31 9.44
CA VAL A 63 -19.38 -18.26 8.75
C VAL A 63 -17.98 -18.78 8.40
N ILE A 64 -17.28 -19.43 9.34
CA ILE A 64 -15.95 -20.03 9.12
C ILE A 64 -16.01 -21.09 8.03
N ALA A 65 -17.02 -21.96 8.05
CA ALA A 65 -17.22 -22.97 7.02
C ALA A 65 -17.43 -22.34 5.64
N ARG A 66 -18.25 -21.29 5.55
CA ARG A 66 -18.50 -20.57 4.29
C ARG A 66 -17.25 -19.85 3.78
N LEU A 67 -16.46 -19.24 4.66
CA LEU A 67 -15.19 -18.61 4.30
C LEU A 67 -14.18 -19.64 3.78
N ARG A 68 -14.10 -20.83 4.39
CA ARG A 68 -13.23 -21.90 3.89
C ARG A 68 -13.63 -22.34 2.49
N LEU A 69 -14.93 -22.50 2.23
CA LEU A 69 -15.44 -22.85 0.90
C LEU A 69 -15.08 -21.78 -0.13
N LEU A 70 -15.30 -20.50 0.19
CA LEU A 70 -14.93 -19.39 -0.70
C LEU A 70 -13.41 -19.35 -0.98
N LYS A 71 -12.59 -19.51 0.06
CA LYS A 71 -11.12 -19.54 -0.08
C LYS A 71 -10.64 -20.72 -0.93
N SER A 72 -11.31 -21.87 -0.84
CA SER A 72 -10.99 -23.05 -1.66
C SER A 72 -11.52 -22.97 -3.09
N ALA A 73 -12.55 -22.16 -3.32
CA ALA A 73 -13.18 -21.97 -4.63
C ALA A 73 -12.46 -20.93 -5.50
N ASP A 74 -11.36 -20.36 -5.03
CA ASP A 74 -10.61 -19.33 -5.74
C ASP A 74 -9.24 -19.78 -6.35
N PRO A 75 -9.13 -20.95 -7.02
CA PRO A 75 -7.95 -21.25 -7.84
C PRO A 75 -8.02 -20.56 -9.22
N ALA A 76 -9.16 -19.97 -9.58
CA ALA A 76 -9.36 -19.34 -10.88
C ALA A 76 -8.68 -17.96 -10.97
N THR A 77 -8.59 -17.22 -9.86
CA THR A 77 -7.90 -15.93 -9.81
C THR A 77 -6.42 -16.06 -10.14
N SER A 78 -5.73 -17.14 -9.76
CA SER A 78 -4.30 -17.30 -10.07
C SER A 78 -4.03 -17.46 -11.57
N LEU A 79 -4.90 -18.14 -12.32
CA LEU A 79 -4.70 -18.36 -13.74
C LEU A 79 -5.05 -17.12 -14.56
N PHE A 80 -6.13 -16.40 -14.19
CA PHE A 80 -6.45 -15.11 -14.80
C PHE A 80 -5.36 -14.07 -14.56
N GLU A 81 -4.80 -14.01 -13.35
CA GLU A 81 -3.67 -13.13 -13.03
C GLU A 81 -2.41 -13.49 -13.82
N LEU A 82 -2.11 -14.79 -13.99
CA LEU A 82 -0.97 -15.24 -14.79
C LEU A 82 -1.10 -14.85 -16.27
N ILE A 83 -2.30 -15.03 -16.85
CA ILE A 83 -2.59 -14.60 -18.22
C ILE A 83 -2.46 -13.08 -18.35
N ARG A 84 -2.99 -12.34 -17.38
CA ARG A 84 -2.92 -10.87 -17.35
C ARG A 84 -1.47 -10.37 -17.28
N MET A 85 -0.64 -10.98 -16.42
CA MET A 85 0.80 -10.69 -16.37
C MET A 85 1.48 -10.99 -17.72
N GLY A 86 1.12 -12.10 -18.37
CA GLY A 86 1.63 -12.45 -19.70
C GLY A 86 1.28 -11.41 -20.77
N ILE A 87 0.03 -10.91 -20.78
CA ILE A 87 -0.41 -9.87 -21.70
C ILE A 87 0.36 -8.56 -21.47
N TYR A 88 0.56 -8.14 -20.23
CA TYR A 88 1.33 -6.93 -19.93
C TYR A 88 2.81 -7.06 -20.30
N ALA A 89 3.41 -8.24 -20.07
CA ALA A 89 4.78 -8.51 -20.48
C ALA A 89 4.93 -8.44 -22.02
N ALA A 90 4.01 -9.08 -22.75
CA ALA A 90 3.99 -9.05 -24.20
C ALA A 90 3.81 -7.61 -24.73
N ALA A 91 2.86 -6.85 -24.17
CA ALA A 91 2.64 -5.45 -24.54
C ALA A 91 3.88 -4.58 -24.31
N SER A 92 4.60 -4.81 -23.20
CA SER A 92 5.84 -4.07 -22.88
C SER A 92 6.97 -4.40 -23.85
N ILE A 93 7.13 -5.67 -24.21
CA ILE A 93 8.12 -6.11 -25.22
C ILE A 93 7.79 -5.50 -26.59
N ILE A 94 6.52 -5.56 -27.02
CA ILE A 94 6.10 -4.98 -28.30
C ILE A 94 6.29 -3.46 -28.30
N GLY A 95 5.92 -2.78 -27.22
CA GLY A 95 6.13 -1.33 -27.07
C GLY A 95 7.61 -0.95 -27.18
N GLY A 96 8.48 -1.67 -26.46
CA GLY A 96 9.92 -1.38 -26.44
C GLY A 96 10.66 -1.75 -27.73
N PHE A 97 10.33 -2.89 -28.33
CA PHE A 97 11.09 -3.42 -29.49
C PHE A 97 10.49 -3.08 -30.85
N VAL A 98 9.19 -2.80 -30.92
CA VAL A 98 8.52 -2.50 -32.19
C VAL A 98 8.18 -1.02 -32.26
N ILE A 99 7.45 -0.50 -31.27
CA ILE A 99 6.91 0.87 -31.36
C ILE A 99 8.02 1.92 -31.18
N LEU A 100 8.92 1.72 -30.21
CA LEU A 100 10.02 2.66 -29.94
C LEU A 100 10.94 2.89 -31.17
N PRO A 101 11.44 1.86 -31.88
CA PRO A 101 12.26 2.08 -33.08
C PRO A 101 11.47 2.68 -34.27
N ILE A 102 10.15 2.44 -34.38
CA ILE A 102 9.29 3.14 -35.36
C ILE A 102 9.31 4.64 -35.09
N ILE A 103 9.06 5.05 -33.83
CA ILE A 103 8.98 6.46 -33.43
C ILE A 103 10.34 7.14 -33.63
N LEU A 104 11.43 6.46 -33.28
CA LEU A 104 12.80 6.96 -33.41
C LEU A 104 13.36 6.89 -34.84
N LYS A 105 12.58 6.38 -35.81
CA LYS A 105 13.00 6.18 -37.22
C LYS A 105 14.34 5.45 -37.35
N ILE A 106 14.61 4.48 -36.47
CA ILE A 106 15.85 3.70 -36.53
C ILE A 106 15.72 2.69 -37.66
N PRO A 107 16.66 2.61 -38.61
CA PRO A 107 16.60 1.64 -39.70
C PRO A 107 16.71 0.20 -39.15
N TYR A 108 15.67 -0.61 -39.33
CA TYR A 108 15.60 -2.02 -38.85
C TYR A 108 16.74 -2.92 -39.31
N LYS A 109 17.46 -2.55 -40.38
CA LYS A 109 18.64 -3.28 -40.85
C LYS A 109 19.83 -3.23 -39.88
N VAL A 110 19.81 -2.28 -38.93
CA VAL A 110 20.83 -2.14 -37.88
C VAL A 110 20.47 -2.97 -36.64
N LEU A 111 19.32 -3.66 -36.63
CA LEU A 111 18.92 -4.55 -35.53
C LEU A 111 19.53 -5.96 -35.63
N SER A 112 20.67 -6.11 -36.31
CA SER A 112 21.53 -7.29 -36.10
C SER A 112 22.06 -7.21 -34.66
N LEU A 113 21.95 -8.31 -33.91
CA LEU A 113 22.37 -8.53 -32.51
C LEU A 113 23.88 -8.32 -32.29
N ASP A 114 24.41 -7.16 -32.66
CA ASP A 114 25.79 -6.80 -32.50
C ASP A 114 25.89 -5.90 -31.26
N PHE A 115 26.51 -6.42 -30.19
CA PHE A 115 26.62 -5.75 -28.89
C PHE A 115 27.37 -4.41 -28.97
N SER A 116 28.09 -4.15 -30.06
CA SER A 116 28.75 -2.87 -30.36
C SER A 116 27.76 -1.71 -30.55
N ILE A 117 26.52 -1.99 -30.95
CA ILE A 117 25.45 -1.00 -31.19
C ILE A 117 24.91 -0.43 -29.88
N PHE A 118 24.96 -1.16 -28.76
CA PHE A 118 24.52 -0.66 -27.45
C PHE A 118 25.27 0.60 -27.00
N SER A 119 26.53 0.75 -27.40
CA SER A 119 27.34 1.94 -27.08
C SER A 119 26.88 3.19 -27.86
N GLN A 120 26.56 3.05 -29.14
CA GLN A 120 26.01 4.14 -29.97
C GLN A 120 24.53 4.43 -29.62
N LEU A 121 23.75 3.38 -29.38
CA LEU A 121 22.38 3.51 -28.88
C LEU A 121 22.36 4.21 -27.52
N GLY A 122 23.35 3.97 -26.66
CA GLY A 122 23.54 4.67 -25.40
C GLY A 122 23.72 6.17 -25.57
N ASN A 123 24.44 6.64 -26.59
CA ASN A 123 24.60 8.08 -26.86
C ASN A 123 23.34 8.73 -27.47
N TYR A 124 22.65 8.05 -28.39
CA TYR A 124 21.37 8.51 -28.93
C TYR A 124 20.26 8.49 -27.87
N LEU A 125 20.18 7.42 -27.08
CA LEU A 125 19.32 7.34 -25.91
C LEU A 125 19.69 8.43 -24.93
N ASN A 126 20.95 8.68 -24.58
CA ASN A 126 21.31 9.76 -23.65
C ASN A 126 20.84 11.15 -24.14
N THR A 127 20.90 11.42 -25.44
CA THR A 127 20.44 12.71 -26.01
C THR A 127 18.90 12.78 -26.07
N PHE A 128 18.24 11.68 -26.41
CA PHE A 128 16.78 11.55 -26.42
C PHE A 128 16.18 11.55 -25.00
N ILE A 129 16.80 10.82 -24.08
CA ILE A 129 16.55 10.78 -22.64
C ILE A 129 16.73 12.18 -22.06
N ASN A 130 17.82 12.91 -22.33
CA ASN A 130 17.96 14.28 -21.81
C ASN A 130 16.89 15.25 -22.35
N THR A 131 16.37 15.05 -23.57
CA THR A 131 15.32 15.90 -24.12
C THR A 131 13.90 15.46 -23.74
N HIS A 132 13.66 14.15 -23.52
CA HIS A 132 12.32 13.58 -23.34
C HIS A 132 12.05 13.06 -21.91
N ILE A 133 13.08 12.86 -21.07
CA ILE A 133 12.91 12.58 -19.61
C ILE A 133 12.20 13.74 -18.95
N ILE A 134 12.46 14.98 -19.35
CA ILE A 134 11.79 16.13 -18.77
C ILE A 134 10.29 16.05 -19.06
N ILE A 135 9.89 15.68 -20.28
CA ILE A 135 8.47 15.60 -20.67
C ILE A 135 7.79 14.39 -20.00
N ILE A 136 8.40 13.21 -20.08
CA ILE A 136 7.85 11.97 -19.48
C ILE A 136 7.83 12.07 -17.96
N GLY A 137 8.86 12.67 -17.36
CA GLY A 137 8.95 12.96 -15.93
C GLY A 137 7.88 13.95 -15.49
N LEU A 138 7.61 15.01 -16.27
CA LEU A 138 6.58 16.00 -15.95
C LEU A 138 5.17 15.39 -16.06
N VAL A 139 4.92 14.56 -17.06
CA VAL A 139 3.66 13.78 -17.18
C VAL A 139 3.51 12.80 -16.01
N GLY A 140 4.57 12.08 -15.63
CA GLY A 140 4.56 11.16 -14.48
C GLY A 140 4.31 11.86 -13.14
N VAL A 141 4.93 13.03 -12.93
CA VAL A 141 4.72 13.86 -11.72
C VAL A 141 3.29 14.39 -11.67
N LEU A 142 2.73 14.86 -12.80
CA LEU A 142 1.33 15.29 -12.88
C LEU A 142 0.36 14.15 -12.57
N PHE A 143 0.65 12.95 -13.08
CA PHE A 143 -0.16 11.75 -12.80
C PHE A 143 -0.12 11.39 -11.31
N LEU A 144 1.07 11.40 -10.69
CA LEU A 144 1.21 11.16 -9.26
C LEU A 144 0.41 12.18 -8.45
N ILE A 145 0.58 13.49 -8.71
CA ILE A 145 -0.16 14.55 -7.99
C ILE A 145 -1.68 14.35 -8.13
N SER A 146 -2.17 14.07 -9.35
CA SER A 146 -3.59 13.85 -9.60
C SER A 146 -4.11 12.62 -8.84
N SER A 147 -3.34 11.53 -8.82
CA SER A 147 -3.68 10.31 -8.08
C SER A 147 -3.72 10.53 -6.57
N THR A 148 -2.78 11.32 -6.01
CA THR A 148 -2.76 11.61 -4.56
C THR A 148 -3.95 12.48 -4.16
N ILE A 149 -4.30 13.48 -4.97
CA ILE A 149 -5.48 14.33 -4.72
C ILE A 149 -6.77 13.51 -4.75
N LEU A 150 -6.91 12.59 -5.71
CA LEU A 150 -8.07 11.72 -5.82
C LEU A 150 -8.19 10.78 -4.60
N SER A 151 -7.06 10.19 -4.18
CA SER A 151 -6.99 9.32 -3.00
C SER A 151 -7.38 10.05 -1.72
N LEU A 152 -6.88 11.28 -1.51
CA LEU A 152 -7.22 12.10 -0.34
C LEU A 152 -8.70 12.52 -0.32
N ARG A 153 -9.34 12.63 -1.49
CA ARG A 153 -10.77 12.94 -1.58
C ARG A 153 -11.65 11.75 -1.17
N ILE A 154 -11.27 10.54 -1.58
CA ILE A 154 -11.99 9.30 -1.23
C ILE A 154 -11.93 9.02 0.28
N ILE A 155 -10.86 9.40 0.97
CA ILE A 155 -10.74 9.20 2.43
C ILE A 155 -11.61 10.21 3.23
N ARG A 156 -12.07 11.29 2.60
CA ARG A 156 -12.83 12.37 3.25
C ARG A 156 -14.35 12.21 3.12
N GLU A 157 -14.82 11.32 2.26
CA GLU A 157 -16.23 10.89 2.14
C GLU A 157 -16.46 9.63 2.97
#